data_AF-H6N6S1-F1
#
_entry.id   AF-H6N6S1-F1
#
_cell.length_a   1.000
_cell.length_b   1.000
_cell.length_c   1.000
_cell.angle_alpha   90.00
_cell.angle_beta   90.00
_cell.angle_gamma   90.00
#
_symmetry.space_group_name_H-M   'P 1'
#
loop_
_entity.id
_entity.type
_entity.pdbx_description
1 polymer ?
#
loop_
_entity_poly.entity_id
_entity_poly.type
_entity_poly.pdbx_seq_one_letter_code
_entity_poly.pdbx_strand_id
1 'polypeptide(L)'
;MTFAPKLLLGISGLGVSGVVVEKIVFSGSKSSNPFTKGKSVKESMIVNKECRIHKLISSVGNGSFQAIEKEKLEEEIKNDKKGEYQNIKEVCERLAGKDIFVSNKWVNGVQTGWKYYEQDQMSAPYKDQFERYLNSLKSAS
;
A
#
# COMPACT_ATOMS: atom_id res chain seq x y z
N MET A 1 23.33 -35.53 -44.53
CA MET A 1 23.08 -36.85 -43.94
C MET A 1 23.04 -36.69 -42.42
N THR A 2 21.82 -36.72 -41.88
CA THR A 2 21.35 -37.65 -40.85
C THR A 2 22.04 -37.85 -39.48
N PHE A 3 21.13 -37.88 -38.49
CA PHE A 3 21.09 -38.63 -37.23
C PHE A 3 21.73 -38.04 -35.96
N ALA A 4 20.84 -37.58 -35.06
CA ALA A 4 20.98 -37.64 -33.61
C ALA A 4 21.21 -39.10 -33.15
N PRO A 5 21.72 -39.35 -31.92
CA PRO A 5 20.76 -39.61 -30.84
C PRO A 5 21.26 -39.38 -29.39
N LYS A 6 20.30 -39.51 -28.46
CA LYS A 6 20.29 -40.29 -27.19
C LYS A 6 19.99 -39.53 -25.88
N LEU A 7 18.80 -39.89 -25.37
CA LEU A 7 18.23 -39.75 -24.03
C LEU A 7 19.12 -40.36 -22.93
N LEU A 8 19.04 -39.79 -21.73
CA LEU A 8 19.04 -40.57 -20.49
C LEU A 8 17.94 -40.11 -19.54
N LEU A 9 17.27 -41.13 -19.02
CA LEU A 9 16.19 -41.15 -18.05
C LEU A 9 16.70 -40.79 -16.65
N GLY A 10 15.86 -40.12 -15.86
CA GLY A 10 16.06 -39.95 -14.42
C GLY A 10 14.72 -39.77 -13.72
N ILE A 11 14.05 -40.89 -13.44
CA ILE A 11 12.82 -40.97 -12.63
C ILE A 11 13.26 -41.15 -11.17
N SER A 12 12.86 -40.24 -10.29
CA SER A 12 12.88 -40.37 -8.82
C SER A 12 11.99 -39.25 -8.29
N GLY A 13 10.97 -39.42 -7.46
CA GLY A 13 10.37 -40.54 -6.78
C GLY A 13 9.18 -39.96 -6.00
N LEU A 14 8.17 -40.79 -5.70
CA LEU A 14 7.00 -40.43 -4.90
C LEU A 14 7.42 -39.98 -3.49
N GLY A 15 6.95 -38.80 -3.08
CA GLY A 15 7.00 -38.32 -1.70
C GLY A 15 5.65 -37.75 -1.29
N VAL A 16 4.69 -38.64 -1.04
CA VAL A 16 3.44 -38.31 -0.36
C VAL A 16 3.75 -38.18 1.13
N SER A 17 3.50 -37.01 1.71
CA SER A 17 3.18 -36.90 3.13
C SER A 17 2.11 -35.84 3.26
N GLY A 18 0.88 -36.34 3.36
CA GLY A 18 -0.25 -35.54 3.80
C GLY A 18 -0.05 -35.14 5.25
N VAL A 19 -0.28 -33.86 5.53
CA VAL A 19 -0.64 -33.39 6.86
C VAL A 19 -2.14 -33.09 6.79
N VAL A 20 -2.90 -34.10 7.16
CA VAL A 20 -4.29 -33.98 7.63
C VAL A 20 -4.21 -33.72 9.14
N VAL A 21 -5.34 -33.30 9.72
CA VAL A 21 -5.65 -32.91 11.12
C VAL A 21 -5.31 -31.44 11.44
N GLU A 22 -6.20 -30.57 11.96
CA GLU A 22 -7.46 -30.77 12.69
C GLU A 22 -8.55 -29.75 12.33
N LYS A 23 -9.76 -30.29 12.21
CA LYS A 23 -11.04 -29.58 12.16
C LYS A 23 -11.38 -29.10 13.57
N ILE A 24 -11.17 -27.82 13.87
CA ILE A 24 -11.58 -27.26 15.16
C ILE A 24 -13.09 -27.03 15.13
N VAL A 25 -13.82 -27.89 15.81
CA VAL A 25 -15.25 -27.71 16.10
C VAL A 25 -15.35 -26.64 17.19
N PHE A 26 -15.78 -25.43 16.84
CA PHE A 26 -16.22 -24.45 17.84
C PHE A 26 -17.60 -24.86 18.35
N SER A 27 -17.57 -25.67 19.40
CA SER A 27 -18.73 -25.98 20.23
C SER A 27 -19.09 -24.71 21.02
N GLY A 28 -20.30 -24.21 20.81
CA GLY A 28 -20.86 -23.13 21.60
C GLY A 28 -21.06 -23.57 23.05
N SER A 29 -20.71 -22.71 24.00
CA SER A 29 -21.24 -22.79 25.36
C SER A 29 -21.66 -21.40 25.84
N LYS A 30 -22.86 -21.34 26.42
CA LYS A 30 -23.49 -20.15 26.97
C LYS A 30 -22.90 -19.83 28.34
N SER A 31 -22.76 -18.53 28.60
CA SER A 31 -22.99 -17.84 29.89
C SER A 31 -22.13 -18.21 31.11
N SER A 32 -21.29 -17.28 31.55
CA SER A 32 -21.58 -16.47 32.76
C SER A 32 -20.45 -15.45 33.00
N ASN A 33 -20.82 -14.18 33.20
CA ASN A 33 -19.94 -13.17 33.79
C ASN A 33 -19.71 -13.54 35.27
N PRO A 34 -18.48 -13.35 35.81
CA PRO A 34 -18.32 -12.19 36.68
C PRO A 34 -16.91 -11.54 36.64
N PHE A 35 -16.92 -10.26 36.29
CA PHE A 35 -16.14 -9.18 36.91
C PHE A 35 -14.81 -9.55 37.60
N THR A 36 -13.74 -9.68 36.82
CA THR A 36 -12.39 -9.35 37.29
C THR A 36 -11.97 -8.04 36.62
N LYS A 37 -11.85 -7.00 37.44
CA LYS A 37 -11.34 -5.67 37.10
C LYS A 37 -9.84 -5.76 36.83
N GLY A 38 -9.46 -6.52 35.81
CA GLY A 38 -8.15 -6.41 35.18
C GLY A 38 -8.18 -5.14 34.36
N LYS A 39 -7.35 -4.16 34.73
CA LYS A 39 -7.02 -3.02 33.88
C LYS A 39 -6.28 -3.60 32.67
N SER A 40 -7.03 -4.19 31.74
CA SER A 40 -6.55 -4.54 30.42
C SER A 40 -6.21 -3.21 29.79
N VAL A 41 -4.92 -2.86 29.89
CA VAL A 41 -4.28 -2.04 28.89
C VAL A 41 -4.61 -2.78 27.60
N LYS A 42 -5.63 -2.31 26.90
CA LYS A 42 -5.82 -2.64 25.50
C LYS A 42 -4.54 -2.12 24.86
N GLU A 43 -3.55 -2.99 24.82
CA GLU A 43 -2.43 -2.89 23.92
C GLU A 43 -3.13 -2.93 22.56
N SER A 44 -3.49 -1.75 22.07
CA SER A 44 -3.94 -1.59 20.71
C SER A 44 -2.76 -2.11 19.93
N MET A 45 -2.86 -3.35 19.44
CA MET A 45 -2.00 -3.83 18.39
C MET A 45 -1.98 -2.68 17.39
N ILE A 46 -0.84 -2.01 17.29
CA ILE A 46 -0.63 -0.99 16.27
C ILE A 46 -0.61 -1.83 15.00
N VAL A 47 -1.79 -2.09 14.46
CA VAL A 47 -1.95 -2.51 13.08
C VAL A 47 -1.37 -1.32 12.35
N ASN A 48 -0.09 -1.42 11.97
CA ASN A 48 0.60 -0.43 11.16
C ASN A 48 -0.14 -0.40 9.84
N LYS A 49 -1.22 0.38 9.80
CA LYS A 49 -1.96 0.64 8.58
C LYS A 49 -0.93 1.25 7.65
N GLU A 50 -0.78 0.68 6.48
CA GLU A 50 0.13 1.24 5.50
C GLU A 50 -0.34 2.64 5.11
N CYS A 51 0.59 3.56 4.81
CA CYS A 51 0.18 4.83 4.24
C CYS A 51 -0.44 4.62 2.84
N ARG A 52 -1.38 5.48 2.49
CA ARG A 52 -2.04 5.51 1.18
C ARG A 52 -1.50 6.67 0.38
N ILE A 53 -1.08 6.40 -0.86
CA ILE A 53 -0.45 7.38 -1.73
C ILE A 53 -1.44 7.81 -2.80
N HIS A 54 -1.51 9.12 -3.04
CA HIS A 54 -2.35 9.71 -4.08
C HIS A 54 -1.52 10.60 -5.02
N LYS A 55 -1.74 10.51 -6.32
CA LYS A 55 -1.15 11.42 -7.29
C LYS A 55 -1.97 12.68 -7.39
N LEU A 56 -1.34 13.85 -7.29
CA LEU A 56 -1.94 15.12 -7.70
C LEU A 56 -1.90 15.17 -9.24
N ILE A 57 -3.06 14.96 -9.87
CA ILE A 57 -3.21 14.95 -11.33
C ILE A 57 -3.36 16.38 -11.87
N SER A 58 -4.11 17.23 -11.15
CA SER A 58 -4.28 18.64 -11.47
C SER A 58 -4.44 19.45 -10.19
N SER A 59 -3.80 20.61 -10.14
CA SER A 59 -3.95 21.61 -9.07
C SER A 59 -5.06 22.63 -9.34
N VAL A 60 -5.65 22.61 -10.54
CA VAL A 60 -6.59 23.63 -11.01
C VAL A 60 -7.96 23.46 -10.35
N GLY A 61 -8.58 24.57 -9.96
CA GLY A 61 -9.92 24.58 -9.37
C GLY A 61 -9.96 23.82 -8.04
N ASN A 62 -10.73 22.74 -7.99
CA ASN A 62 -10.85 21.89 -6.80
C ASN A 62 -9.72 20.88 -6.64
N GLY A 63 -8.75 20.86 -7.56
CA GLY A 63 -7.73 19.83 -7.63
C GLY A 63 -8.33 18.49 -8.09
N SER A 64 -7.46 17.60 -8.57
CA SER A 64 -7.81 16.23 -8.92
C SER A 64 -6.73 15.30 -8.42
N PHE A 65 -7.14 14.26 -7.70
CA PHE A 65 -6.26 13.28 -7.10
C PHE A 65 -6.66 11.87 -7.52
N GLN A 66 -5.68 10.99 -7.60
CA GLN A 66 -5.88 9.59 -7.94
C GLN A 66 -5.10 8.71 -6.96
N ALA A 67 -5.78 7.78 -6.29
CA ALA A 67 -5.11 6.78 -5.47
C ALA A 67 -4.21 5.91 -6.36
N ILE A 68 -3.02 5.56 -5.85
CA ILE A 68 -2.07 4.71 -6.55
C ILE A 68 -1.43 3.71 -5.57
N GLU A 69 -1.26 2.47 -6.05
CA GLU A 69 -0.49 1.45 -5.34
C GLU A 69 1.01 1.78 -5.38
N LYS A 70 1.74 1.39 -4.33
CA LYS A 70 3.16 1.73 -4.17
C LYS A 70 3.99 1.15 -5.32
N GLU A 71 3.72 -0.09 -5.67
CA GLU A 71 4.41 -0.86 -6.72
C GLU A 71 4.21 -0.20 -8.09
N LYS A 72 2.99 0.27 -8.37
CA LYS A 72 2.67 0.96 -9.61
C LYS A 72 3.35 2.33 -9.69
N LEU A 73 3.39 3.08 -8.57
CA LEU A 73 4.10 4.35 -8.53
C LEU A 73 5.62 4.16 -8.73
N GLU A 74 6.19 3.10 -8.14
CA GLU A 74 7.59 2.73 -8.35
C GLU A 74 7.88 2.41 -9.81
N GLU A 75 7.01 1.63 -10.45
CA GLU A 75 7.12 1.29 -11.87
C GLU A 75 7.02 2.54 -12.76
N GLU A 76 6.05 3.43 -12.52
CA GLU A 76 5.90 4.71 -13.25
C GLU A 76 7.20 5.54 -13.14
N ILE A 77 7.74 5.72 -11.93
CA ILE A 77 8.98 6.50 -11.70
C ILE A 77 10.19 5.85 -12.39
N LYS A 78 10.31 4.51 -12.35
CA LYS A 78 11.40 3.78 -13.02
C LYS A 78 11.31 3.92 -14.54
N ASN A 79 10.12 3.80 -15.11
CA ASN A 79 9.88 3.89 -16.55
C ASN A 79 10.15 5.31 -17.06
N ASP A 80 9.68 6.33 -16.34
CA ASP A 80 9.87 7.74 -16.70
C ASP A 80 11.29 8.23 -16.42
N LYS A 81 12.10 7.46 -15.66
CA LYS A 81 13.44 7.81 -15.17
C LYS A 81 13.46 9.17 -14.45
N LYS A 82 12.36 9.50 -13.78
CA LYS A 82 12.13 10.80 -13.12
C LYS A 82 11.29 10.61 -11.86
N GLY A 83 11.67 11.32 -10.80
CA GLY A 83 11.00 11.25 -9.50
C GLY A 83 11.89 10.64 -8.43
N GLU A 84 11.36 10.53 -7.21
CA GLU A 84 12.12 10.15 -6.01
C GLU A 84 11.35 9.11 -5.19
N TYR A 85 11.17 7.91 -5.76
CA TYR A 85 10.38 6.85 -5.13
C TYR A 85 10.90 6.48 -3.73
N GLN A 86 12.23 6.41 -3.56
CA GLN A 86 12.82 6.06 -2.27
C GLN A 86 12.44 7.06 -1.17
N ASN A 87 12.45 8.36 -1.48
CA ASN A 87 12.00 9.38 -0.54
C ASN A 87 10.50 9.26 -0.22
N ILE A 88 9.67 9.00 -1.25
CA ILE A 88 8.23 8.78 -1.07
C ILE A 88 7.98 7.57 -0.15
N LYS A 89 8.71 6.47 -0.35
CA LYS A 89 8.62 5.26 0.46
C LYS A 89 8.98 5.52 1.92
N GLU A 90 10.10 6.17 2.19
CA GLU A 90 10.55 6.51 3.55
C GLU A 90 9.54 7.42 4.27
N VAL A 91 8.98 8.41 3.55
CA VAL A 91 7.92 9.28 4.10
C VAL A 91 6.66 8.48 4.42
N CYS A 92 6.25 7.59 3.52
CA CYS A 92 5.07 6.75 3.69
C CYS A 92 5.20 5.81 4.90
N GLU A 93 6.36 5.18 5.07
CA GLU A 93 6.65 4.32 6.24
C GLU A 93 6.60 5.11 7.55
N ARG A 94 7.19 6.32 7.56
CA ARG A 94 7.16 7.23 8.72
C ARG A 94 5.75 7.74 9.05
N LEU A 95 4.89 7.89 8.05
CA LEU A 95 3.51 8.39 8.18
C LEU A 95 2.47 7.27 8.13
N ALA A 96 2.79 6.10 8.69
CA ALA A 96 1.90 4.95 8.74
C ALA A 96 0.46 5.34 9.13
N GLY A 97 -0.50 4.84 8.36
CA GLY A 97 -1.94 5.02 8.54
C GLY A 97 -2.47 6.36 8.04
N LYS A 98 -1.64 7.20 7.42
CA LYS A 98 -2.05 8.48 6.84
C LYS A 98 -2.16 8.40 5.31
N ASP A 99 -2.93 9.32 4.78
CA ASP A 99 -2.99 9.62 3.35
C ASP A 99 -1.98 10.72 3.03
N ILE A 100 -1.15 10.50 2.03
CA ILE A 100 -0.22 11.49 1.48
C ILE A 100 -0.47 11.65 -0.02
N PHE A 101 -0.07 12.78 -0.57
CA PHE A 101 -0.04 12.93 -2.03
C PHE A 101 1.35 13.27 -2.57
N VAL A 102 1.58 12.90 -3.82
CA VAL A 102 2.78 13.22 -4.59
C VAL A 102 2.43 14.12 -5.77
N SER A 103 3.33 15.03 -6.11
CA SER A 103 3.14 15.99 -7.20
C SER A 103 4.18 15.77 -8.29
N ASN A 104 3.78 15.91 -9.55
CA ASN A 104 4.70 15.90 -10.69
C ASN A 104 4.81 17.31 -11.27
N LYS A 105 5.66 18.13 -10.64
CA LYS A 105 5.77 19.55 -10.95
C LYS A 105 6.56 19.80 -12.23
N TRP A 106 6.29 20.97 -12.83
CA TRP A 106 7.07 21.51 -13.93
C TRP A 106 8.01 22.59 -13.40
N VAL A 107 9.31 22.42 -13.58
CA VAL A 107 10.33 23.37 -13.14
C VAL A 107 11.21 23.69 -14.33
N ASN A 108 11.38 24.99 -14.64
CA ASN A 108 12.21 25.47 -15.75
C ASN A 108 11.92 24.79 -17.09
N GLY A 109 10.65 24.54 -17.41
CA GLY A 109 10.28 23.89 -18.67
C GLY A 109 10.44 22.37 -18.67
N VAL A 110 10.78 21.74 -17.54
CA VAL A 110 10.97 20.29 -17.44
C VAL A 110 10.13 19.68 -16.33
N GLN A 111 9.51 18.55 -16.62
CA GLN A 111 8.82 17.73 -15.63
C GLN A 111 9.81 17.06 -14.67
N THR A 112 9.63 17.26 -13.36
CA THR A 112 10.56 16.75 -12.33
C THR A 112 10.35 15.28 -11.97
N GLY A 113 9.24 14.69 -12.42
CA GLY A 113 8.77 13.38 -11.96
C GLY A 113 7.99 13.47 -10.65
N TRP A 114 7.42 12.35 -10.25
CA TRP A 114 6.64 12.21 -9.01
C TRP A 114 7.54 12.35 -7.79
N LYS A 115 7.22 13.31 -6.92
CA LYS A 115 7.94 13.55 -5.66
C LYS A 115 6.96 13.90 -4.54
N TYR A 116 7.38 13.60 -3.32
CA TYR A 116 6.73 14.13 -2.12
C TYR A 116 7.26 15.54 -1.85
N TYR A 117 6.36 16.51 -1.70
CA TYR A 117 6.70 17.88 -1.31
C TYR A 117 5.98 18.19 -0.01
N GLU A 118 6.73 18.31 1.09
CA GLU A 118 6.17 18.61 2.41
C GLU A 118 5.42 19.95 2.42
N GLN A 119 5.95 20.94 1.69
CA GLN A 119 5.34 22.26 1.54
C GLN A 119 3.97 22.16 0.85
N ASP A 120 3.80 21.24 -0.10
CA ASP A 120 2.50 21.05 -0.75
C ASP A 120 1.48 20.44 0.23
N GLN A 121 1.91 19.56 1.13
CA GLN A 121 1.02 18.96 2.14
C GLN A 121 0.46 20.02 3.11
N MET A 122 1.21 21.10 3.36
CA MET A 122 0.87 22.14 4.33
C MET A 122 0.24 23.38 3.69
N SER A 123 0.42 23.56 2.38
CA SER A 123 -0.13 24.70 1.65
C SER A 123 -1.64 24.65 1.63
N ALA A 124 -2.29 25.71 2.12
CA ALA A 124 -3.75 25.83 2.23
C ALA A 124 -4.52 25.37 0.98
N PRO A 125 -4.21 25.82 -0.26
CA PRO A 125 -4.94 25.37 -1.44
C PRO A 125 -4.88 23.86 -1.65
N TYR A 126 -3.70 23.24 -1.53
CA TYR A 126 -3.56 21.80 -1.76
C TYR A 126 -4.16 20.97 -0.63
N LYS A 127 -3.99 21.42 0.61
CA LYS A 127 -4.56 20.77 1.77
C LYS A 127 -6.07 20.71 1.68
N ASP A 128 -6.73 21.84 1.40
CA ASP A 128 -8.19 21.90 1.30
C ASP A 128 -8.72 21.06 0.13
N GLN A 129 -8.04 21.09 -1.01
CA GLN A 129 -8.37 20.27 -2.18
C GLN A 129 -8.26 18.77 -1.84
N PHE A 130 -7.18 18.38 -1.17
CA PHE A 130 -6.92 16.97 -0.81
C PHE A 130 -7.91 16.46 0.24
N GLU A 131 -8.22 17.26 1.27
CA GLU A 131 -9.21 16.90 2.28
C GLU A 131 -10.61 16.69 1.66
N ARG A 132 -11.02 17.56 0.74
CA ARG A 132 -12.27 17.38 -0.01
C ARG A 132 -12.28 16.08 -0.79
N TYR A 133 -11.19 15.78 -1.48
CA TYR A 133 -11.02 14.52 -2.20
C TYR A 133 -11.15 13.32 -1.25
N LEU A 134 -10.43 13.29 -0.13
CA LEU A 134 -10.50 12.20 0.84
C LEU A 134 -11.90 12.02 1.44
N ASN A 135 -12.61 13.13 1.71
CA ASN A 135 -13.98 13.09 2.20
C ASN A 135 -14.95 12.53 1.16
N SER A 136 -14.77 12.87 -0.13
CA SER A 136 -15.59 12.32 -1.21
C SER A 136 -15.49 10.80 -1.34
N LEU A 137 -14.32 10.22 -1.04
CA LEU A 137 -14.12 8.77 -1.02
C LEU A 137 -14.90 8.09 0.12
N LYS A 138 -14.92 8.73 1.31
CA LYS A 138 -15.63 8.21 2.48
C LYS A 138 -17.15 8.25 2.32
N SER A 139 -17.67 9.30 1.67
CA SER A 139 -19.11 9.41 1.39
C SER A 139 -19.59 8.47 0.29
N ALA A 140 -18.67 7.94 -0.51
CA ALA A 140 -18.96 6.96 -1.57
C ALA A 140 -18.85 5.50 -1.08
N SER A 141 -18.46 5.29 0.19
CA SER A 141 -18.29 3.98 0.85
C SER A 141 -19.53 3.60 1.64
#